data_AF-A0A952KQE7-F1
#
_entry.id   AF-A0A952KQE7-F1
#
_cell.length_a   1.000
_cell.length_b   1.000
_cell.length_c   1.000
_cell.angle_alpha   90.00
_cell.angle_beta   90.00
_cell.angle_gamma   90.00
#
_symmetry.space_group_name_H-M   'P 1'
#
loop_
_entity.id
_entity.type
_entity.pdbx_description
1 polymer ?
#
loop_
_entity_poly.entity_id
_entity_poly.type
_entity_poly.pdbx_seq_one_letter_code
_entity_poly.pdbx_strand_id
1 'polypeptide(L)' 'MSAMQIGAYGAMAASQRFDRSAQQTVNDIAPEAKGDLVTDFVEQINARTAFEASISVIKTADDMVGQLLNIKA' A
#
# COMPACT_ATOMS: atom_id res chain seq x y z
N MET A 1 2.04 8.07 -19.54
CA MET A 1 1.78 8.49 -18.14
C MET A 1 1.56 7.24 -17.34
N SER A 2 2.64 6.81 -16.70
CA SER A 2 3.10 5.42 -16.60
C SER A 2 2.50 4.67 -15.41
N ALA A 3 2.25 3.36 -15.57
CA ALA A 3 1.88 2.46 -14.49
C ALA A 3 2.82 2.58 -13.26
N MET A 4 4.09 2.96 -13.47
CA MET A 4 5.01 3.32 -12.40
C MET A 4 4.56 4.51 -11.55
N GLN A 5 3.99 5.57 -12.14
CA GLN A 5 3.43 6.68 -11.38
C GLN A 5 2.21 6.22 -10.57
N ILE A 6 1.31 5.43 -11.16
CA ILE A 6 0.13 4.89 -10.46
C ILE A 6 0.55 3.99 -9.29
N GLY A 7 1.54 3.11 -9.50
CA GLY A 7 2.11 2.27 -8.44
C GLY A 7 2.80 3.08 -7.35
N ALA A 8 3.56 4.12 -7.70
CA ALA A 8 4.21 5.02 -6.74
C ALA A 8 3.19 5.82 -5.91
N TYR A 9 2.14 6.34 -6.55
CA TYR A 9 1.04 7.02 -5.87
C TYR A 9 0.27 6.05 -4.96
N GLY A 10 0.00 4.83 -5.41
CA GLY A 10 -0.64 3.78 -4.60
C GLY A 10 0.20 3.41 -3.37
N ALA A 11 1.51 3.26 -3.53
CA ALA A 11 2.44 2.99 -2.45
C ALA A 11 2.50 4.14 -1.42
N MET A 12 2.57 5.39 -1.88
CA MET A 12 2.55 6.56 -0.98
C MET A 12 1.23 6.69 -0.22
N ALA A 13 0.10 6.49 -0.91
CA ALA A 13 -1.22 6.53 -0.27
C ALA A 13 -1.40 5.41 0.77
N ALA A 14 -0.88 4.21 0.49
CA ALA A 14 -0.87 3.10 1.45
C ALA A 14 -0.01 3.42 2.68
N SER A 15 1.17 4.00 2.50
CA SER A 15 2.04 4.42 3.61
C SER A 15 1.36 5.46 4.51
N GLN A 16 0.71 6.46 3.91
CA GLN A 16 0.00 7.49 4.69
C GLN A 16 -1.20 6.92 5.47
N ARG A 17 -1.89 5.91 4.91
CA ARG A 17 -2.98 5.21 5.62
C ARG A 17 -2.44 4.37 6.77
N PHE A 18 -1.32 3.69 6.57
CA PHE A 18 -0.64 2.91 7.61
C PHE A 18 -0.20 3.80 8.79
N ASP A 19 0.46 4.92 8.51
CA ASP A 19 0.92 5.84 9.57
C ASP A 19 -0.25 6.43 10.37
N ARG A 20 -1.37 6.73 9.71
CA ARG A 20 -2.59 7.21 10.37
C ARG A 20 -3.22 6.14 11.26
N SER A 21 -3.36 4.91 10.75
CA SER A 21 -3.89 3.78 11.52
C SER A 21 -3.00 3.48 12.73
N ALA A 22 -1.67 3.50 12.58
CA ALA A 22 -0.75 3.31 13.71
C ALA A 22 -0.91 4.39 14.79
N GLN A 23 -1.14 5.65 14.41
CA GLN A 23 -1.45 6.73 15.36
C GLN A 23 -2.81 6.54 16.04
N GLN A 24 -3.82 6.09 15.30
CA GLN A 24 -5.16 5.80 15.83
C GLN A 24 -5.12 4.64 16.84
N THR A 25 -4.41 3.55 16.54
CA THR A 25 -4.25 2.43 17.46
C THR A 25 -3.58 2.85 18.78
N VAL A 26 -2.60 3.77 18.74
CA VAL A 26 -2.00 4.31 19.97
C VAL A 26 -2.99 5.15 20.77
N ASN A 27 -3.82 5.95 20.09
CA ASN A 27 -4.86 6.75 20.74
C ASN A 27 -6.00 5.88 21.30
N ASP A 28 -6.31 4.75 20.65
CA ASP A 28 -7.33 3.79 21.07
C ASP A 28 -6.90 2.90 22.24
N ILE A 29 -5.61 2.84 22.54
CA ILE A 29 -5.07 2.21 23.77
C ILE A 29 -5.22 3.14 24.99
N ALA A 30 -5.50 4.44 24.79
CA ALA A 30 -5.78 5.35 25.90
C ALA A 30 -7.10 4.94 26.60
N PRO A 31 -7.16 4.87 27.94
CA PRO A 31 -8.25 4.24 28.69
C PRO A 31 -9.64 4.88 28.53
N GLU A 32 -9.75 6.02 27.85
CA GLU A 32 -11.02 6.71 27.53
C GLU A 32 -11.50 6.48 26.09
N ALA A 33 -10.66 5.94 25.20
CA ALA A 33 -10.99 5.68 23.81
C ALA A 33 -11.52 4.26 23.65
N LYS A 34 -12.85 4.12 23.54
CA LYS A 34 -13.51 2.88 23.09
C LYS A 34 -13.29 2.69 21.58
N GLY A 35 -12.04 2.58 21.16
CA GLY A 35 -11.67 2.27 19.80
C GLY A 35 -11.74 0.78 19.52
N ASP A 36 -12.35 0.40 18.40
CA ASP A 36 -12.42 -1.01 17.99
C ASP A 36 -11.07 -1.43 17.41
N LEU A 37 -10.15 -1.87 18.27
CA LEU A 37 -8.82 -2.37 17.92
C LEU A 37 -8.86 -3.42 16.79
N VAL A 38 -9.95 -4.17 16.65
CA VAL A 38 -10.10 -5.18 15.59
C VAL A 38 -10.24 -4.52 14.22
N THR A 39 -11.01 -3.43 14.14
CA THR A 39 -11.20 -2.67 12.91
C THR A 39 -9.89 -2.01 12.45
N ASP A 40 -9.13 -1.44 13.39
CA ASP A 40 -7.79 -0.88 13.13
C ASP A 40 -6.82 -1.92 12.56
N PHE A 41 -6.82 -3.12 13.13
CA PHE A 41 -5.96 -4.22 12.67
C PHE A 41 -6.31 -4.67 11.25
N VAL A 42 -7.59 -4.73 10.92
CA VAL A 42 -8.07 -5.04 9.56
C VAL A 42 -7.66 -3.94 8.58
N GLU A 43 -7.74 -2.67 8.97
CA GLU A 43 -7.30 -1.56 8.13
C GLU A 43 -5.79 -1.61 7.87
N GLN A 44 -5.00 -1.98 8.89
CA GLN A 44 -3.56 -2.21 8.75
C GLN A 44 -3.22 -3.36 7.79
N ILE A 45 -3.95 -4.48 7.89
CA ILE A 45 -3.80 -5.62 6.98
C ILE A 45 -4.17 -5.22 5.54
N ASN A 46 -5.28 -4.51 5.35
CA ASN A 46 -5.71 -4.03 4.03
C ASN A 46 -4.69 -3.05 3.42
N ALA A 47 -4.13 -2.15 4.23
CA ALA A 47 -3.08 -1.24 3.79
C ALA A 47 -1.84 -2.01 3.32
N ARG A 48 -1.45 -3.07 4.05
CA ARG A 48 -0.35 -3.95 3.66
C ARG A 48 -0.64 -4.68 2.35
N THR A 49 -1.82 -5.28 2.19
CA THR A 49 -2.20 -5.98 0.95
C THR A 49 -2.24 -5.03 -0.25
N ALA A 50 -2.74 -3.80 -0.08
CA ALA A 50 -2.74 -2.79 -1.13
C ALA A 50 -1.32 -2.38 -1.56
N PHE A 51 -0.39 -2.31 -0.61
CA PHE A 51 1.02 -2.04 -0.90
C PHE A 51 1.67 -3.20 -1.67
N GLU A 52 1.46 -4.44 -1.25
CA GLU A 52 1.95 -5.63 -1.95
C GLU A 52 1.40 -5.72 -3.38
N ALA A 53 0.10 -5.43 -3.56
CA ALA A 53 -0.52 -5.37 -4.89
C ALA A 53 0.10 -4.28 -5.78
N SER A 54 0.37 -3.09 -5.21
CA SER A 54 1.00 -1.99 -5.94
C SER A 54 2.42 -2.35 -6.42
N ILE A 55 3.20 -3.04 -5.59
CA ILE A 55 4.52 -3.55 -5.98
C ILE A 55 4.41 -4.60 -7.09
N SER A 56 3.43 -5.50 -7.00
CA SER A 56 3.21 -6.52 -8.03
C SER A 56 2.92 -5.87 -9.40
N VAL A 57 2.07 -4.84 -9.43
CA VAL A 57 1.79 -4.07 -10.65
C VAL A 57 3.05 -3.41 -11.22
N ILE A 58 3.91 -2.85 -10.36
CA ILE A 58 5.19 -2.26 -10.78
C ILE A 58 6.09 -3.33 -11.41
N LYS A 59 6.22 -4.51 -10.79
CA LYS A 59 7.02 -5.62 -11.32
C LYS A 59 6.51 -6.09 -12.68
N THR A 60 5.20 -6.29 -12.82
CA THR A 60 4.61 -6.69 -14.10
C THR A 60 4.80 -5.61 -15.18
N ALA A 61 4.74 -4.33 -14.81
CA ALA A 61 5.04 -3.25 -15.74
C ALA A 61 6.51 -3.28 -16.21
N ASP A 62 7.45 -3.59 -15.32
CA ASP A 62 8.88 -3.73 -15.63
C ASP A 62 9.13 -4.96 -16.53
N ASP A 63 8.51 -6.10 -16.23
CA ASP A 63 8.60 -7.32 -17.04
C ASP A 63 8.07 -7.09 -18.48
N MET A 64 6.96 -6.36 -18.63
CA MET A 64 6.44 -6.01 -19.95
C MET A 64 7.39 -5.09 -20.72
N VAL A 65 8.02 -4.12 -20.06
CA VAL A 65 9.03 -3.25 -20.67
C VAL A 65 10.25 -4.07 -21.10
N GLY A 66 10.71 -5.00 -20.26
CA GLY A 66 11.80 -5.93 -20.57
C GLY A 66 11.49 -6.81 -21.78
N GLN A 67 10.28 -7.38 -21.85
CA GLN A 67 9.84 -8.16 -23.02
C GLN A 67 9.78 -7.32 -24.30
N LEU A 68 9.28 -6.08 -24.22
CA LEU A 68 9.25 -5.17 -25.37
C LEU A 68 10.65 -4.79 -25.85
N LEU A 69 11.61 -4.62 -24.94
CA LEU A 69 13.02 -4.39 -25.29
C LEU A 69 13.65 -5.63 -25.93
N ASN A 70 13.34 -6.82 -25.42
CA ASN A 70 13.88 -8.08 -25.94
C ASN A 70 13.33 -8.45 -27.33
N ILE A 71 12.10 -8.05 -27.66
CA ILE A 71 11.52 -8.21 -29.00
C ILE A 71 12.19 -7.29 -30.04
N LYS A 72 12.77 -6.17 -29.59
CA LYS A 72 13.39 -5.16 -30.47
C LYS A 72 14.89 -5.40 -30.69
N ALA A 73 15.51 -6.28 -29.89
CA ALA A 73 16.89 -6.73 -30.03
C ALA A 73 17.00 -7.88 -31.04
#